data_AF-A0A2I0U5Z0-F1
#
_entry.id   AF-A0A2I0U5Z0-F1
#
_cell.length_a   1.000
_cell.length_b   1.000
_cell.length_c   1.000
_cell.angle_alpha   90.00
_cell.angle_beta   90.00
_cell.angle_gamma   90.00
#
_symmetry.space_group_name_H-M   'P 1'
#
loop_
_entity.id
_entity.type
_entity.pdbx_description
1 polymer ?
#
loop_
_entity_poly.entity_id
_entity_poly.type
_entity_poly.pdbx_seq_one_letter_code
_entity_poly.pdbx_strand_id
1 'polypeptide(L)'
;MKFNQAKCRVLHLGQCILGGECIESSPEEKDLGVLVDEKLNMSCQCALAAQKANHILGCIKRSGASRSRKVILPLFSALLRPHLEYCIQLWSPQHQQNMDLLERVQRRTTKMIRGLEYLFYETRRREGSRDTL
;
A
#
# COMPACT_ATOMS: atom_id res chain seq x y z
N MET A 1 -27.69 20.17 -3.44
CA MET A 1 -26.83 19.29 -2.62
C MET A 1 -26.24 20.13 -1.48
N LYS A 2 -26.26 19.65 -0.23
CA LYS A 2 -25.60 20.35 0.90
C LYS A 2 -24.15 19.89 1.00
N PHE A 3 -23.22 20.83 1.19
CA PHE A 3 -21.81 20.54 1.39
C PHE A 3 -21.56 19.95 2.79
N ASN A 4 -20.67 18.96 2.90
CA ASN A 4 -20.37 18.29 4.16
C ASN A 4 -18.97 18.68 4.66
N GLN A 5 -18.88 19.75 5.43
CA GLN A 5 -17.61 20.26 5.97
C GLN A 5 -16.89 19.28 6.88
N ALA A 6 -17.62 18.46 7.65
CA ALA A 6 -16.99 17.51 8.56
C ALA A 6 -16.13 16.45 7.83
N LYS A 7 -16.32 16.29 6.52
CA LYS A 7 -15.56 15.38 5.66
C LYS A 7 -14.47 16.06 4.82
N CYS A 8 -14.36 17.38 4.87
CA CYS A 8 -13.39 18.13 4.07
C CYS A 8 -12.39 18.80 4.98
N ARG A 9 -11.13 18.37 4.92
CA ARG A 9 -10.01 19.06 5.57
C ARG A 9 -9.08 19.62 4.51
N VAL A 10 -8.37 20.67 4.87
CA VAL A 10 -7.36 21.27 4.01
C VAL A 10 -6.00 20.88 4.56
N LEU A 11 -5.19 20.24 3.71
CA LEU A 11 -3.76 20.10 3.97
C LEU A 11 -3.17 21.51 4.12
N HIS A 12 -2.21 21.69 5.03
CA HIS A 12 -1.59 22.97 5.46
C HIS A 12 -0.91 23.83 4.35
N LEU A 13 -1.41 23.79 3.12
CA LEU A 13 -1.05 24.61 1.98
C LEU A 13 -1.72 26.00 1.99
N GLY A 14 -2.53 26.32 3.01
CA GLY A 14 -3.13 27.65 3.23
C GLY A 14 -4.46 27.62 3.99
N GLN A 15 -4.95 28.80 4.41
CA GLN A 15 -6.32 28.93 4.92
C GLN A 15 -7.30 28.95 3.74
N CYS A 16 -8.21 27.97 3.69
CA CYS A 16 -9.27 27.93 2.68
C CYS A 16 -10.61 28.25 3.33
N ILE A 17 -11.31 29.25 2.78
CA ILE A 17 -12.68 29.57 3.15
C ILE A 17 -13.58 28.95 2.10
N LEU A 18 -14.48 28.06 2.53
CA LEU A 18 -15.43 27.40 1.64
C LEU A 18 -16.84 27.60 2.16
N GLY A 19 -17.69 28.25 1.35
CA GLY A 19 -19.06 28.56 1.74
C GLY A 19 -19.19 29.62 2.85
N GLY A 20 -18.16 30.45 3.08
CA GLY A 20 -18.16 31.51 4.09
C GLY A 20 -17.57 31.10 5.45
N GLU A 21 -17.14 29.85 5.60
CA GLU A 21 -16.54 29.33 6.83
C GLU A 21 -15.12 28.80 6.57
N CYS A 22 -14.25 28.92 7.58
CA CYS A 22 -12.86 28.47 7.50
C CYS A 22 -12.79 26.97 7.74
N ILE A 23 -12.13 26.23 6.84
CA ILE A 23 -11.97 24.78 6.98
C ILE A 23 -10.84 24.47 7.97
N GLU A 24 -11.05 23.44 8.80
CA GLU A 24 -10.04 22.94 9.72
C GLU A 24 -8.83 22.37 8.96
N SER A 25 -7.64 22.82 9.35
CA SER A 25 -6.38 22.35 8.78
C SER A 25 -5.93 21.05 9.43
N SER A 26 -5.38 20.13 8.64
CA SER A 26 -4.82 18.86 9.11
C SER A 26 -3.43 18.61 8.52
N PRO A 27 -2.48 18.05 9.29
CA PRO A 27 -1.15 17.71 8.78
C PRO A 27 -1.16 16.51 7.82
N GLU A 28 -2.20 15.68 7.89
CA GLU A 28 -2.43 14.56 6.99
C GLU A 28 -3.91 14.52 6.60
N GLU A 29 -4.19 14.19 5.35
CA GLU A 29 -5.54 13.99 4.85
C GLU A 29 -5.64 12.68 4.07
N LYS A 30 -6.72 11.94 4.29
CA LYS A 30 -6.97 10.69 3.58
C LYS A 30 -8.12 10.87 2.61
N ASP A 31 -7.80 10.91 1.33
CA ASP A 31 -8.80 11.01 0.26
C ASP A 31 -8.80 9.76 -0.63
N LEU A 32 -9.99 9.23 -0.92
CA LEU A 32 -10.21 8.01 -1.70
C LEU A 32 -9.32 6.82 -1.29
N GLY A 33 -8.90 6.75 -0.02
CA GLY A 33 -8.05 5.68 0.51
C GLY A 33 -6.54 5.93 0.42
N VAL A 34 -6.11 7.07 -0.13
CA VAL A 34 -4.71 7.52 -0.20
C VAL A 34 -4.47 8.57 0.88
N LEU A 35 -3.44 8.37 1.69
CA LEU A 35 -2.99 9.32 2.68
C LEU A 35 -2.00 10.29 2.03
N VAL A 36 -2.26 11.59 2.17
CA VAL A 36 -1.37 12.66 1.73
C VAL A 36 -0.99 13.48 2.95
N ASP A 37 0.30 13.73 3.14
CA ASP A 37 0.81 14.58 4.21
C ASP A 37 1.08 16.01 3.73
N GLU A 38 1.24 16.93 4.68
CA GLU A 38 1.53 18.36 4.42
C GLU A 38 2.81 18.59 3.61
N LYS A 39 3.76 17.65 3.67
CA LYS A 39 5.03 17.69 2.93
C LYS A 39 4.89 17.11 1.52
N LEU A 40 3.70 16.62 1.18
CA LEU A 40 3.38 15.90 -0.05
C LEU A 40 4.32 14.71 -0.29
N ASN A 41 4.88 14.15 0.79
CA ASN A 41 5.76 13.00 0.69
C ASN A 41 4.91 11.73 0.82
N MET A 42 5.24 10.71 0.03
CA MET A 42 4.45 9.47 -0.01
C MET A 42 4.86 8.47 1.09
N SER A 43 5.66 8.88 2.06
CA SER A 43 6.26 7.98 3.04
C SER A 43 5.22 7.45 4.02
N CYS A 44 4.30 8.31 4.49
CA CYS A 44 3.20 7.88 5.35
C CYS A 44 2.29 6.87 4.63
N GLN A 45 1.96 7.11 3.36
CA GLN A 45 1.20 6.18 2.54
C GLN A 45 1.93 4.84 2.33
N CYS A 46 3.24 4.87 2.03
CA CYS A 46 4.04 3.66 1.87
C CYS A 46 4.12 2.85 3.17
N ALA A 47 4.28 3.53 4.31
CA ALA A 47 4.25 2.91 5.63
C ALA A 47 2.91 2.23 5.92
N LEU A 48 1.80 2.92 5.64
CA LEU A 48 0.45 2.39 5.81
C LEU A 48 0.19 1.18 4.91
N ALA A 49 0.57 1.25 3.64
CA ALA A 49 0.44 0.16 2.68
C ALA A 49 1.27 -1.06 3.14
N ALA A 50 2.51 -0.84 3.56
CA ALA A 50 3.38 -1.90 4.08
C ALA A 50 2.83 -2.51 5.37
N GLN A 51 2.26 -1.72 6.27
CA GLN A 51 1.64 -2.21 7.51
C GLN A 51 0.46 -3.12 7.22
N LYS A 52 -0.47 -2.70 6.35
CA LYS A 52 -1.63 -3.51 5.93
C LYS A 52 -1.19 -4.81 5.28
N ALA A 53 -0.23 -4.73 4.37
CA ALA A 53 0.30 -5.89 3.68
C ALA A 53 0.99 -6.88 4.64
N ASN A 54 1.77 -6.39 5.62
CA ASN A 54 2.37 -7.23 6.66
C ASN A 54 1.29 -7.88 7.56
N HIS A 55 0.21 -7.17 7.87
CA HIS A 55 -0.90 -7.71 8.65
C HIS A 55 -1.57 -8.88 7.92
N ILE A 56 -1.91 -8.70 6.65
CA ILE A 56 -2.45 -9.75 5.77
C ILE A 56 -1.49 -10.94 5.71
N LEU A 57 -0.21 -10.68 5.49
CA LEU A 57 0.81 -11.72 5.43
C LEU A 57 0.89 -12.52 6.74
N GLY A 58 0.79 -11.84 7.88
CA GLY A 58 0.72 -12.47 9.20
C GLY A 58 -0.53 -13.33 9.39
N CYS A 59 -1.67 -12.94 8.82
CA CYS A 59 -2.89 -13.74 8.82
C CYS A 59 -2.74 -15.00 7.96
N ILE A 60 -2.21 -14.86 6.73
CA ILE A 60 -1.93 -16.01 5.85
C ILE A 60 -1.00 -17.00 6.54
N LYS A 61 0.09 -16.51 7.16
CA LYS A 61 1.07 -17.33 7.88
C LYS A 61 0.43 -18.13 9.03
N ARG A 62 -0.50 -17.51 9.77
CA ARG A 62 -1.17 -18.14 10.92
C ARG A 62 -2.32 -19.08 10.53
N SER A 63 -2.96 -18.86 9.39
CA SER A 63 -4.13 -19.61 8.95
C SER A 63 -3.88 -21.09 8.59
N GLY A 64 -2.64 -21.56 8.64
CA GLY A 64 -2.29 -22.93 8.22
C GLY A 64 -2.48 -23.18 6.72
N ALA A 65 -2.74 -22.13 5.92
CA ALA A 65 -2.86 -22.23 4.48
C ALA A 65 -1.63 -22.95 3.92
N SER A 66 -1.87 -23.94 3.04
CA SER A 66 -0.76 -24.69 2.44
C SER A 66 0.23 -23.70 1.81
N ARG A 67 1.53 -23.90 2.06
CA ARG A 67 2.60 -23.09 1.43
C ARG A 67 2.74 -23.32 -0.09
N SER A 68 1.73 -23.93 -0.70
CA SER A 68 1.65 -24.19 -2.12
C SER A 68 1.66 -22.89 -2.90
N ARG A 69 2.48 -22.84 -3.96
CA ARG A 69 2.48 -21.75 -4.95
C ARG A 69 1.08 -21.47 -5.48
N LYS A 70 0.30 -22.52 -5.76
CA LYS A 70 -1.08 -22.43 -6.28
C LYS A 70 -2.08 -21.79 -5.31
N VAL A 71 -1.76 -21.72 -4.02
CA VAL A 71 -2.63 -21.12 -3.00
C VAL A 71 -2.13 -19.74 -2.60
N ILE A 72 -0.83 -19.59 -2.36
CA ILE A 72 -0.27 -18.31 -1.91
C ILE A 72 -0.26 -17.25 -3.02
N LEU A 73 0.02 -17.62 -4.28
CA LEU A 73 0.05 -16.63 -5.37
C LEU A 73 -1.32 -15.97 -5.60
N PRO A 74 -2.45 -16.71 -5.73
CA PRO A 74 -3.76 -16.09 -5.85
C PRO A 74 -4.13 -15.21 -4.64
N LEU A 75 -3.81 -15.67 -3.41
CA LEU A 75 -4.06 -14.90 -2.20
C LEU A 75 -3.26 -13.59 -2.18
N PHE A 76 -2.00 -13.63 -2.60
CA PHE A 76 -1.18 -12.42 -2.70
C PHE A 76 -1.73 -11.45 -3.74
N SER A 77 -2.07 -11.94 -4.93
CA SER A 77 -2.64 -11.10 -5.99
C SER A 77 -3.99 -10.51 -5.58
N ALA A 78 -4.84 -11.25 -4.86
CA ALA A 78 -6.15 -10.77 -4.44
C ALA A 78 -6.07 -9.81 -3.24
N LEU A 79 -5.14 -10.02 -2.30
CA LEU A 79 -5.13 -9.29 -1.02
C LEU A 79 -4.03 -8.23 -0.93
N LEU A 80 -2.85 -8.43 -1.53
CA LEU A 80 -1.73 -7.49 -1.41
C LEU A 80 -1.65 -6.52 -2.59
N ARG A 81 -1.86 -6.97 -3.84
CA ARG A 81 -1.80 -6.05 -5.01
C ARG A 81 -2.74 -4.85 -4.88
N PRO A 82 -4.01 -4.99 -4.45
CA PRO A 82 -4.89 -3.83 -4.30
C PRO A 82 -4.35 -2.80 -3.32
N HIS A 83 -3.55 -3.18 -2.32
CA HIS A 83 -2.96 -2.24 -1.38
C HIS A 83 -1.64 -1.62 -1.86
N LEU A 84 -0.95 -2.29 -2.78
CA LEU A 84 0.35 -1.85 -3.32
C LEU A 84 0.24 -1.11 -4.66
N GLU A 85 -0.82 -1.35 -5.43
CA GLU A 85 -0.96 -0.85 -6.81
C GLU A 85 -2.11 0.16 -6.95
N TYR A 86 -3.08 0.17 -6.02
CA TYR A 86 -4.18 1.13 -6.06
C TYR A 86 -3.66 2.57 -6.00
N CYS A 87 -4.08 3.40 -6.94
CA CYS A 87 -3.65 4.80 -7.07
C CYS A 87 -2.12 4.97 -7.16
N ILE A 88 -1.37 4.00 -7.70
CA ILE A 88 0.09 4.08 -7.83
C ILE A 88 0.56 5.34 -8.60
N GLN A 89 -0.23 5.81 -9.57
CA GLN A 89 0.07 7.05 -10.31
C GLN A 89 0.10 8.27 -9.39
N LEU A 90 -0.71 8.26 -8.32
CA LEU A 90 -0.80 9.35 -7.36
C LEU A 90 0.33 9.28 -6.33
N TRP A 91 0.63 8.10 -5.78
CA TRP A 91 1.60 7.96 -4.68
C TRP A 91 2.91 7.24 -5.04
N SER A 92 3.23 7.13 -6.33
CA SER A 92 4.45 6.48 -6.82
C SER A 92 5.66 6.87 -5.96
N PRO A 93 6.31 5.91 -5.26
CA PRO A 93 7.33 6.24 -4.29
C PRO A 93 8.55 6.86 -4.99
N GLN A 94 8.82 8.14 -4.71
CA GLN A 94 9.96 8.87 -5.29
C GLN A 94 11.26 8.60 -4.50
N HIS A 95 11.14 8.30 -3.20
CA HIS A 95 12.27 8.03 -2.32
C HIS A 95 12.63 6.55 -2.28
N GLN A 96 13.93 6.25 -2.35
CA GLN A 96 14.47 4.89 -2.28
C GLN A 96 14.00 4.13 -1.03
N GLN A 97 13.94 4.80 0.12
CA GLN A 97 13.51 4.20 1.38
C GLN A 97 12.08 3.64 1.31
N ASN A 98 11.19 4.34 0.59
CA ASN A 98 9.81 3.93 0.42
C ASN A 98 9.70 2.76 -0.55
N MET A 99 10.48 2.76 -1.63
CA MET A 99 10.58 1.61 -2.55
C MET A 99 11.09 0.37 -1.81
N ASP A 100 12.18 0.50 -1.06
CA ASP A 100 12.78 -0.59 -0.27
C ASP A 100 11.78 -1.18 0.74
N LEU A 101 10.94 -0.33 1.35
CA LEU A 101 9.93 -0.77 2.30
C LEU A 101 8.89 -1.69 1.65
N LEU A 102 8.36 -1.30 0.48
CA LEU A 102 7.38 -2.10 -0.25
C LEU A 102 8.02 -3.36 -0.83
N GLU A 103 9.26 -3.26 -1.30
CA GLU A 103 10.03 -4.39 -1.82
C GLU A 103 10.27 -5.45 -0.74
N ARG A 104 10.55 -5.03 0.51
CA ARG A 104 10.70 -5.96 1.65
C ARG A 104 9.42 -6.76 1.90
N VAL A 105 8.25 -6.17 1.72
CA VAL A 105 6.96 -6.87 1.85
C VAL A 105 6.80 -7.92 0.74
N GLN A 106 7.09 -7.56 -0.51
CA GLN A 106 7.07 -8.50 -1.64
C GLN A 106 8.07 -9.65 -1.46
N ARG A 107 9.28 -9.35 -0.98
CA ARG A 107 10.33 -10.34 -0.66
C ARG A 107 9.90 -11.32 0.42
N ARG A 108 9.24 -10.84 1.49
CA ARG A 108 8.72 -11.70 2.56
C ARG A 108 7.64 -12.64 2.04
N THR A 109 6.74 -12.13 1.21
CA THR A 109 5.68 -12.95 0.61
C THR A 109 6.24 -14.06 -0.27
N THR A 110 7.16 -13.72 -1.18
CA THR A 110 7.77 -14.71 -2.07
C THR A 110 8.61 -15.76 -1.34
N LYS A 111 9.18 -15.44 -0.16
CA LYS A 111 9.87 -16.42 0.69
C LYS A 111 8.91 -17.42 1.36
N MET A 112 7.62 -17.12 1.46
CA MET A 112 6.66 -18.04 2.08
C MET A 112 6.23 -19.17 1.14
N ILE A 113 6.39 -18.99 -0.17
CA ILE A 113 5.98 -19.95 -1.20
C ILE A 113 7.01 -21.08 -1.28
N ARG A 114 6.55 -22.32 -1.05
CA ARG A 114 7.39 -23.52 -1.16
C ARG A 114 7.94 -23.63 -2.58
N GLY A 115 9.26 -23.85 -2.71
CA GLY A 115 9.96 -23.88 -4.00
C GLY A 115 10.45 -22.52 -4.51
N LEU A 116 9.96 -21.40 -3.97
CA LEU A 116 10.52 -20.06 -4.18
C LEU A 116 11.39 -19.61 -3.00
N GLU A 117 11.60 -20.45 -1.99
CA GLU A 117 12.32 -20.08 -0.75
C GLU A 117 13.78 -19.71 -1.00
N TYR A 118 14.43 -20.43 -1.92
CA TYR A 118 15.88 -20.35 -2.18
C TYR A 118 16.23 -19.60 -3.48
N LEU A 119 15.23 -19.17 -4.26
CA LEU A 119 15.48 -18.47 -5.51
C LEU A 119 15.92 -17.02 -5.26
N PHE A 120 16.82 -16.53 -6.11
CA PHE A 120 17.25 -15.14 -6.12
C PHE A 120 16.04 -14.20 -6.33
N TYR A 121 16.09 -13.01 -5.73
CA TYR A 121 14.95 -12.09 -5.74
C TYR A 121 14.46 -11.75 -7.16
N GLU A 122 15.37 -11.45 -8.08
CA GLU A 122 15.02 -11.15 -9.47
C GLU A 122 14.32 -12.32 -10.16
N THR A 123 14.79 -13.55 -9.90
CA THR A 123 14.15 -14.77 -10.43
C THR A 123 12.74 -14.93 -9.86
N ARG A 124 12.55 -14.71 -8.55
CA ARG A 124 11.22 -14.77 -7.91
C ARG A 124 10.27 -13.70 -8.43
N ARG A 125 10.76 -12.49 -8.69
CA ARG A 125 9.97 -11.38 -9.24
C ARG A 125 9.46 -11.72 -10.64
N ARG A 126 10.32 -12.32 -11.48
CA ARG A 126 9.94 -12.78 -12.83
C ARG A 126 8.98 -13.95 -12.79
N GLU A 127 9.22 -14.94 -11.93
CA GLU A 127 8.36 -16.12 -11.79
C GLU A 127 6.95 -15.76 -11.30
N GLY A 128 6.86 -14.90 -10.27
CA GLY A 128 5.57 -14.45 -9.72
C GLY A 128 4.79 -13.51 -10.64
N SER A 129 5.44 -12.95 -11.67
CA SER A 129 4.78 -12.12 -12.69
C SER A 129 4.28 -12.94 -13.88
N ARG A 130 4.96 -14.05 -14.23
CA ARG A 130 4.56 -14.93 -15.35
C ARG A 130 3.31 -15.75 -15.06
N ASP A 131 3.14 -16.20 -13.82
CA ASP A 131 2.01 -17.04 -13.41
C ASP A 131 0.73 -16.23 -13.07
N THR A 132 0.70 -14.93 -13.41
CA THR A 132 -0.46 -14.02 -13.24
C THR A 132 -1.08 -13.53 -14.56
N LEU A 133 -0.72 -14.16 -15.68
CA LEU A 133 -1.44 -14.08 -16.96
C LEU A 133 -2.25 -15.36 -17.18
#